data_AF-A0A2S7XX59-F1
#
_entry.id   AF-A0A2S7XX59-F1
#
_cell.length_a   1.000
_cell.length_b   1.000
_cell.length_c   1.000
_cell.angle_alpha   90.00
_cell.angle_beta   90.00
_cell.angle_gamma   90.00
#
_symmetry.space_group_name_H-M   'P 1'
#
loop_
_entity.id
_entity.type
_entity.pdbx_description
1 polymer ?
#
loop_
_entity_poly.entity_id
_entity_poly.type
_entity_poly.pdbx_seq_one_letter_code
_entity_poly.pdbx_strand_id
1 'polypeptide(L)'
;MQNDGHRSWGFVIYRTTYANDEDWARCLSRIHEATQDCFEFYNGQDVLDLRQSTIMDNVQIFDGIDSHAIRDHFRQWVTDNLVEEQGEQSQTTSHLSPRYRFAIEIDAEALRSIVNQPDLTYLMLPVEQRGWLKLIDADWRAGRWSADEGYDAIEGITQEDVGWMKQPWSDVHGNLYARCYDCNFWPISYVRPPALPH
;
A
#
# COMPACT_ATOMS: atom_id res chain seq x y z
N MET A 1 -16.29 -2.26 -5.90
CA MET A 1 -16.72 -2.06 -4.49
C MET A 1 -18.17 -2.50 -4.25
N GLN A 2 -19.20 -1.70 -4.55
CA GLN A 2 -20.60 -2.08 -4.25
C GLN A 2 -21.06 -3.33 -5.01
N ASN A 3 -20.65 -3.47 -6.28
CA ASN A 3 -20.94 -4.65 -7.10
C ASN A 3 -20.29 -5.94 -6.55
N ASP A 4 -19.24 -5.80 -5.74
CA ASP A 4 -18.48 -6.91 -5.14
C ASP A 4 -18.94 -7.20 -3.70
N GLY A 5 -19.99 -6.49 -3.24
CA GLY A 5 -20.53 -6.57 -1.90
C GLY A 5 -19.72 -5.81 -0.84
N HIS A 6 -18.74 -4.98 -1.23
CA HIS A 6 -17.91 -4.22 -0.30
C HIS A 6 -18.54 -2.87 0.05
N ARG A 7 -18.42 -2.48 1.33
CA ARG A 7 -19.01 -1.31 1.99
C ARG A 7 -18.00 -0.22 2.30
N SER A 8 -16.73 -0.59 2.48
CA SER A 8 -15.63 0.33 2.76
C SER A 8 -14.45 0.06 1.85
N TRP A 9 -13.57 1.06 1.75
CA TRP A 9 -12.34 0.96 0.97
C TRP A 9 -11.20 1.73 1.65
N GLY A 10 -10.00 1.60 1.09
CA GLY A 10 -8.78 2.23 1.61
C GLY A 10 -7.79 1.16 2.04
N PHE A 11 -6.51 1.48 1.95
CA PHE A 11 -5.46 0.54 2.33
C PHE A 11 -5.28 0.46 3.85
N VAL A 12 -4.71 -0.66 4.30
CA VAL A 12 -4.13 -0.77 5.63
C VAL A 12 -2.67 -0.30 5.55
N ILE A 13 -2.32 0.68 6.38
CA ILE A 13 -1.00 1.30 6.39
C ILE A 13 -0.24 0.87 7.64
N TYR A 14 0.94 0.30 7.46
CA TYR A 14 1.88 -0.07 8.51
C TYR A 14 2.90 1.02 8.73
N ARG A 15 2.99 1.48 9.99
CA ARG A 15 4.10 2.32 10.47
C ARG A 15 5.21 1.41 10.95
N THR A 16 6.34 1.39 10.24
CA THR A 16 7.51 0.56 10.61
C THR A 16 8.72 1.38 11.05
N THR A 17 8.53 2.69 11.22
CA THR A 17 9.55 3.61 11.74
C THR A 17 8.96 4.54 12.80
N TYR A 18 9.70 4.72 13.88
CA TYR A 18 9.26 5.46 15.07
C TYR A 18 10.24 6.57 15.47
N ALA A 19 11.17 6.92 14.57
CA ALA A 19 12.23 7.89 14.86
C ALA A 19 11.72 9.34 15.02
N ASN A 20 10.63 9.71 14.36
CA ASN A 20 10.07 11.07 14.41
C ASN A 20 8.54 11.06 14.21
N ASP A 21 7.79 11.42 15.26
CA ASP A 21 6.33 11.51 15.22
C ASP A 21 5.82 12.72 14.43
N GLU A 22 6.57 13.82 14.37
CA GLU A 22 6.19 15.01 13.60
C GLU A 22 6.25 14.73 12.10
N ASP A 23 7.32 14.04 11.65
CA ASP A 23 7.45 13.58 10.26
C ASP A 23 6.33 12.60 9.91
N TRP A 24 6.01 11.67 10.83
CA TRP A 24 4.90 10.74 10.65
C TRP A 24 3.56 11.45 10.48
N ALA A 25 3.25 12.41 11.36
CA ALA A 25 2.04 13.22 11.27
C ALA A 25 1.98 14.00 9.94
N ARG A 26 3.10 14.60 9.52
CA ARG A 26 3.21 15.30 8.24
C ARG A 26 2.97 14.37 7.05
N CYS A 27 3.52 13.14 7.10
CA CYS A 27 3.31 12.13 6.06
C CYS A 27 1.83 11.76 5.92
N LEU A 28 1.13 11.52 7.03
CA LEU A 28 -0.29 11.22 7.01
C LEU A 28 -1.13 12.41 6.51
N SER A 29 -0.80 13.64 6.91
CA SER A 29 -1.47 14.86 6.41
C SER A 29 -1.36 14.95 4.89
N ARG A 30 -0.15 14.77 4.37
CA ARG A 30 0.10 14.78 2.92
C ARG A 30 -0.72 13.75 2.17
N ILE A 31 -0.70 12.48 2.63
CA ILE A 31 -1.50 11.40 2.02
C ILE A 31 -3.00 11.74 2.06
N HIS A 32 -3.47 12.32 3.17
CA HIS A 32 -4.86 12.73 3.31
C HIS A 32 -5.23 13.83 2.31
N GLU A 33 -4.44 14.90 2.23
CA GLU A 33 -4.62 16.02 1.31
C GLU A 33 -4.63 15.55 -0.16
N ALA A 34 -3.65 14.74 -0.57
CA ALA A 34 -3.60 14.19 -1.93
C ALA A 34 -4.81 13.31 -2.26
N THR A 35 -5.34 12.59 -1.26
CA THR A 35 -6.57 11.82 -1.40
C THR A 35 -7.77 12.75 -1.59
N GLN A 36 -7.89 13.80 -0.79
CA GLN A 36 -8.98 14.78 -0.92
C GLN A 36 -8.97 15.45 -2.28
N ASP A 37 -7.81 15.97 -2.70
CA ASP A 37 -7.61 16.63 -4.01
C ASP A 37 -8.04 15.73 -5.17
N CYS A 38 -7.66 14.45 -5.12
CA CYS A 38 -8.01 13.48 -6.16
C CYS A 38 -9.53 13.29 -6.27
N PHE A 39 -10.22 13.10 -5.14
CA PHE A 39 -11.66 12.85 -5.16
C PHE A 39 -12.48 14.11 -5.41
N GLU A 40 -11.99 15.29 -5.01
CA GLU A 40 -12.59 16.56 -5.41
C GLU A 40 -12.52 16.74 -6.93
N PHE A 41 -11.36 16.47 -7.53
CA PHE A 41 -11.17 16.56 -8.99
C PHE A 41 -12.13 15.65 -9.78
N TYR A 42 -12.39 14.43 -9.28
CA TYR A 42 -13.29 13.47 -9.91
C TYR A 42 -14.76 13.56 -9.45
N ASN A 43 -15.12 14.53 -8.59
CA ASN A 43 -16.44 14.64 -7.96
C ASN A 43 -16.89 13.36 -7.23
N GLY A 44 -15.97 12.63 -6.60
CA GLY A 44 -16.20 11.34 -5.94
C GLY A 44 -16.40 11.42 -4.42
N GLN A 45 -16.97 12.52 -3.90
CA GLN A 45 -17.07 12.72 -2.45
C GLN A 45 -17.86 11.62 -1.74
N ASP A 46 -18.91 11.11 -2.38
CA ASP A 46 -19.71 9.97 -1.90
C ASP A 46 -18.87 8.69 -1.73
N VAL A 47 -17.90 8.47 -2.63
CA VAL A 47 -16.94 7.38 -2.49
C VAL A 47 -15.96 7.69 -1.36
N LEU A 48 -15.43 8.92 -1.28
CA LEU A 48 -14.49 9.32 -0.24
C LEU A 48 -15.04 9.13 1.18
N ASP A 49 -16.34 9.36 1.38
CA ASP A 49 -17.02 9.19 2.68
C ASP A 49 -17.03 7.73 3.17
N LEU A 50 -16.86 6.76 2.27
CA LEU A 50 -16.78 5.33 2.59
C LEU A 50 -15.35 4.84 2.88
N ARG A 51 -14.36 5.75 2.85
CA ARG A 51 -12.95 5.42 3.07
C ARG A 51 -12.68 5.14 4.55
N GLN A 52 -12.04 4.03 4.84
CA GLN A 52 -11.53 3.68 6.16
C GLN A 52 -10.02 3.89 6.22
N SER A 53 -9.58 4.67 7.21
CA SER A 53 -8.16 4.90 7.49
C SER A 53 -7.70 3.91 8.56
N THR A 54 -7.16 2.76 8.13
CA THR A 54 -6.63 1.76 9.06
C THR A 54 -5.12 1.88 9.13
N ILE A 55 -4.63 2.31 10.28
CA ILE A 55 -3.21 2.49 10.56
C ILE A 55 -2.79 1.47 11.61
N MET A 56 -1.81 0.63 11.27
CA MET A 56 -1.15 -0.29 12.18
C MET A 56 0.04 0.43 12.81
N ASP A 57 -0.18 0.98 14.01
CA ASP A 57 0.78 1.79 14.77
C ASP A 57 1.00 1.13 16.14
N ASN A 58 2.07 0.35 16.26
CA ASN A 58 2.48 -0.32 17.48
C ASN A 58 3.99 -0.57 17.44
N VAL A 59 4.75 0.31 18.08
CA VAL A 59 6.22 0.27 18.13
C VAL A 59 6.78 -1.07 18.64
N GLN A 60 6.08 -1.76 19.55
CA GLN A 60 6.57 -3.02 20.11
C GLN A 60 6.47 -4.19 19.12
N ILE A 61 5.63 -4.05 18.08
CA ILE A 61 5.36 -5.10 17.11
C ILE A 61 5.97 -4.75 15.75
N PHE A 62 5.90 -3.49 15.33
CA PHE A 62 6.16 -3.10 13.94
C PHE A 62 7.46 -2.32 13.73
N ASP A 63 8.20 -1.94 14.77
CA ASP A 63 9.45 -1.21 14.59
C ASP A 63 10.50 -2.07 13.86
N GLY A 64 10.88 -1.63 12.65
CA GLY A 64 11.92 -2.27 11.84
C GLY A 64 11.58 -3.66 11.29
N ILE A 65 10.31 -4.09 11.32
CA ILE A 65 9.93 -5.38 10.71
C ILE A 65 10.03 -5.34 9.19
N ASP A 66 10.27 -6.50 8.58
CA ASP A 66 10.36 -6.65 7.13
C ASP A 66 9.01 -6.90 6.45
N SER A 67 8.99 -6.92 5.12
CA SER A 67 7.76 -7.13 4.35
C SER A 67 7.16 -8.53 4.58
N HIS A 68 7.94 -9.50 5.06
CA HIS A 68 7.48 -10.86 5.35
C HIS A 68 6.62 -10.88 6.61
N ALA A 69 7.12 -10.29 7.69
CA ALA A 69 6.39 -10.14 8.94
C ALA A 69 5.11 -9.31 8.76
N ILE A 70 5.16 -8.23 7.97
CA ILE A 70 3.96 -7.43 7.64
C ILE A 70 2.94 -8.30 6.91
N ARG A 71 3.37 -9.08 5.92
CA ARG A 71 2.48 -9.94 5.13
C ARG A 71 1.75 -10.96 6.00
N ASP A 72 2.46 -11.59 6.92
CA ASP A 72 1.88 -12.58 7.83
C ASP A 72 0.90 -11.94 8.82
N HIS A 73 1.26 -10.82 9.43
CA HIS A 73 0.35 -10.06 10.29
C HIS A 73 -0.89 -9.58 9.51
N PHE A 74 -0.70 -9.09 8.28
CA PHE A 74 -1.78 -8.59 7.45
C PHE A 74 -2.77 -9.70 7.05
N ARG A 75 -2.30 -10.88 6.67
CA ARG A 75 -3.19 -12.04 6.40
C ARG A 75 -4.05 -12.40 7.61
N GLN A 76 -3.47 -12.33 8.82
CA GLN A 76 -4.22 -12.54 10.05
C GLN A 76 -5.26 -11.44 10.26
N TRP A 77 -4.88 -10.17 10.11
CA TRP A 77 -5.80 -9.04 10.18
C TRP A 77 -6.98 -9.18 9.20
N VAL A 78 -6.72 -9.56 7.94
CA VAL A 78 -7.78 -9.82 6.94
C VAL A 78 -8.75 -10.88 7.43
N THR A 79 -8.23 -11.99 7.98
CA THR A 79 -9.06 -13.09 8.52
C THR A 79 -9.96 -12.61 9.66
N ASP A 80 -9.44 -11.75 10.53
CA ASP A 80 -10.14 -11.28 11.72
C ASP A 80 -11.16 -10.16 11.44
N ASN A 81 -10.95 -9.34 10.40
CA ASN A 81 -11.72 -8.10 10.20
C ASN A 81 -12.65 -8.13 8.97
N LEU A 82 -12.40 -8.98 7.97
CA LEU A 82 -13.12 -8.99 6.70
C LEU A 82 -14.65 -9.12 6.88
N VAL A 83 -15.08 -10.05 7.72
CA VAL A 83 -16.52 -10.31 7.93
C VAL A 83 -17.18 -9.15 8.68
N GLU A 84 -16.50 -8.57 9.66
CA GLU A 84 -17.00 -7.43 10.41
C GLU A 84 -17.14 -6.19 9.50
N GLU A 85 -16.13 -5.91 8.68
CA GLU A 85 -16.11 -4.74 7.81
C GLU A 85 -17.08 -4.86 6.61
N GLN A 86 -17.19 -6.05 6.00
CA GLN A 86 -17.88 -6.22 4.72
C GLN A 86 -19.15 -7.10 4.80
N GLY A 87 -19.32 -7.86 5.88
CA GLY A 87 -20.40 -8.85 6.05
C GLY A 87 -20.02 -10.25 5.55
N GLU A 88 -20.80 -11.27 5.92
CA GLU A 88 -20.48 -12.69 5.67
C GLU A 88 -20.26 -13.06 4.18
N GLN A 89 -20.92 -12.37 3.26
CA GLN A 89 -20.81 -12.65 1.82
C GLN A 89 -19.43 -12.30 1.23
N SER A 90 -18.62 -11.53 1.95
CA SER A 90 -17.30 -11.07 1.48
C SER A 90 -16.20 -12.13 1.55
N GLN A 91 -16.42 -13.23 2.29
CA GLN A 91 -15.41 -14.29 2.46
C GLN A 91 -14.94 -14.88 1.13
N THR A 92 -15.82 -14.92 0.13
CA THR A 92 -15.49 -15.43 -1.21
C THR A 92 -14.99 -14.34 -2.16
N THR A 93 -15.08 -13.06 -1.79
CA THR A 93 -14.73 -11.91 -2.65
C THR A 93 -13.59 -11.05 -2.09
N SER A 94 -12.94 -11.48 -1.01
CA SER A 94 -11.83 -10.73 -0.37
C SER A 94 -10.72 -10.36 -1.36
N HIS A 95 -10.31 -11.32 -2.18
CA HIS A 95 -9.29 -11.16 -3.24
C HIS A 95 -9.65 -10.14 -4.32
N LEU A 96 -10.93 -9.75 -4.43
CA LEU A 96 -11.39 -8.71 -5.35
C LEU A 96 -11.14 -7.30 -4.79
N SER A 97 -10.95 -7.15 -3.47
CA SER A 97 -10.70 -5.85 -2.85
C SER A 97 -9.21 -5.56 -2.71
N PRO A 98 -8.71 -4.40 -3.17
CA PRO A 98 -7.36 -3.96 -2.87
C PRO A 98 -7.08 -3.89 -1.36
N ARG A 99 -8.08 -3.51 -0.55
CA ARG A 99 -7.99 -3.42 0.92
C ARG A 99 -7.57 -4.72 1.61
N TYR A 100 -7.92 -5.87 1.04
CA TYR A 100 -7.63 -7.19 1.63
C TYR A 100 -6.55 -7.96 0.87
N ARG A 101 -6.12 -7.44 -0.29
CA ARG A 101 -5.05 -8.02 -1.11
C ARG A 101 -3.71 -7.33 -0.90
N PHE A 102 -3.71 -6.03 -0.62
CA PHE A 102 -2.48 -5.26 -0.50
C PHE A 102 -2.40 -4.50 0.82
N ALA A 103 -1.19 -4.48 1.38
CA ALA A 103 -0.82 -3.63 2.51
C ALA A 103 0.14 -2.54 2.05
N ILE A 104 0.13 -1.41 2.76
CA ILE A 104 1.07 -0.32 2.57
C ILE A 104 2.06 -0.33 3.73
N GLU A 105 3.35 -0.27 3.46
CA GLU A 105 4.38 -0.04 4.47
C GLU A 105 5.04 1.33 4.24
N ILE A 106 5.19 2.08 5.33
CA ILE A 106 5.96 3.32 5.37
C ILE A 106 7.10 3.12 6.36
N ASP A 107 8.28 2.79 5.81
CA ASP A 107 9.53 2.69 6.55
C ASP A 107 10.25 4.04 6.66
N ALA A 108 11.44 4.04 7.25
CA ALA A 108 12.24 5.24 7.42
C ALA A 108 12.66 5.90 6.09
N GLU A 109 12.86 5.14 5.01
CA GLU A 109 13.23 5.71 3.70
C GLU A 109 12.01 6.32 3.01
N ALA A 110 10.90 5.60 2.99
CA ALA A 110 9.62 6.06 2.50
C ALA A 110 9.18 7.34 3.22
N LEU A 111 9.20 7.34 4.56
CA LEU A 111 8.84 8.50 5.38
C LEU A 111 9.64 9.74 4.99
N ARG A 112 10.98 9.61 4.95
CA ARG A 112 11.88 10.71 4.55
C ARG A 112 11.59 11.19 3.13
N SER A 113 11.30 10.29 2.20
CA SER A 113 11.00 10.65 0.81
C SER A 113 9.72 11.49 0.71
N ILE A 114 8.71 11.19 1.52
CA ILE A 114 7.42 11.88 1.51
C ILE A 114 7.52 13.25 2.18
N VAL A 115 8.18 13.36 3.33
CA VAL A 115 8.24 14.63 4.08
C VAL A 115 9.20 15.65 3.48
N ASN A 116 10.28 15.19 2.82
CA ASN A 116 11.27 16.08 2.22
C ASN A 116 10.89 16.52 0.79
N GLN A 117 9.89 15.90 0.18
CA GLN A 117 9.41 16.33 -1.13
C GLN A 117 8.84 17.76 -1.02
N PRO A 118 9.18 18.69 -1.95
CA PRO A 118 8.69 20.07 -1.92
C PRO A 118 7.16 20.15 -1.82
N ASP A 119 6.65 21.22 -1.19
CA ASP A 119 5.22 21.56 -1.19
C ASP A 119 4.83 22.20 -2.53
N LEU A 120 5.09 21.47 -3.60
CA LEU A 120 4.52 21.69 -4.93
C LEU A 120 3.36 20.70 -5.09
N THR A 121 2.35 21.04 -5.90
CA THR A 121 1.35 20.06 -6.29
C THR A 121 2.08 18.84 -6.85
N TYR A 122 1.90 17.67 -6.25
CA TYR A 122 2.62 16.45 -6.63
C TYR A 122 2.49 16.16 -8.14
N LEU A 123 1.39 16.60 -8.76
CA LEU A 123 1.14 16.58 -10.20
C LEU A 123 2.21 17.27 -11.05
N MET A 124 2.95 18.24 -10.47
CA MET A 124 4.02 18.99 -11.14
C MET A 124 5.39 18.33 -11.02
N LEU A 125 5.53 17.30 -10.17
CA LEU A 125 6.79 16.58 -9.99
C LEU A 125 6.84 15.37 -10.93
N PRO A 126 7.98 15.15 -11.63
CA PRO A 126 8.27 13.89 -12.28
C PRO A 126 8.17 12.72 -11.29
N VAL A 127 7.76 11.53 -11.77
CA VAL A 127 7.52 10.36 -10.91
C VAL A 127 8.76 10.00 -10.10
N GLU A 128 9.94 10.13 -10.69
CA GLU A 128 11.25 9.87 -10.07
C GLU A 128 11.62 10.87 -8.95
N GLN A 129 10.94 12.01 -8.86
CA GLN A 129 11.13 13.02 -7.82
C GLN A 129 10.04 12.96 -6.74
N ARG A 130 9.02 12.11 -6.92
CA ARG A 130 7.99 11.90 -5.91
C ARG A 130 8.51 10.96 -4.85
N GLY A 131 8.12 11.22 -3.61
CA GLY A 131 8.26 10.22 -2.56
C GLY A 131 7.49 8.96 -2.92
N TRP A 132 7.74 7.90 -2.18
CA TRP A 132 7.13 6.60 -2.42
C TRP A 132 6.82 5.90 -1.11
N LEU A 133 6.01 4.86 -1.23
CA LEU A 133 5.67 3.90 -0.19
C LEU A 133 5.84 2.48 -0.74
N LYS A 134 5.85 1.47 0.11
CA LYS A 134 5.88 0.08 -0.34
C LYS A 134 4.45 -0.45 -0.42
N LEU A 135 4.09 -1.00 -1.56
CA LEU A 135 2.88 -1.80 -1.73
C LEU A 135 3.27 -3.29 -1.63
N ILE A 136 2.72 -3.98 -0.65
CA ILE A 136 3.00 -5.39 -0.34
C ILE A 136 1.83 -6.25 -0.84
N ASP A 137 2.11 -7.26 -1.66
CA ASP A 137 1.11 -8.26 -2.05
C ASP A 137 0.96 -9.32 -0.95
N ALA A 138 -0.25 -9.43 -0.41
CA ALA A 138 -0.59 -10.39 0.63
C ALA A 138 -0.53 -11.84 0.15
N ASP A 139 -0.78 -12.12 -1.13
CA ASP A 139 -0.85 -13.48 -1.66
C ASP A 139 0.48 -13.97 -2.24
N TRP A 140 1.48 -13.08 -2.30
CA TRP A 140 2.82 -13.43 -2.77
C TRP A 140 3.51 -14.44 -1.84
N ARG A 141 4.24 -15.38 -2.46
CA ARG A 141 5.04 -16.41 -1.80
C ARG A 141 6.31 -16.67 -2.61
N ALA A 142 7.45 -16.66 -1.93
CA ALA A 142 8.73 -17.02 -2.52
C ALA A 142 8.69 -18.44 -3.12
N GLY A 143 9.33 -18.64 -4.26
CA GLY A 143 9.52 -19.97 -4.86
C GLY A 143 8.28 -20.52 -5.55
N ARG A 144 7.26 -19.69 -5.80
CA ARG A 144 6.06 -20.08 -6.55
C ARG A 144 6.39 -20.53 -7.98
N TRP A 145 7.44 -19.98 -8.60
CA TRP A 145 7.80 -20.22 -10.00
C TRP A 145 9.25 -20.71 -10.19
N SER A 146 10.23 -20.12 -9.50
CA SER A 146 11.63 -20.59 -9.39
C SER A 146 12.26 -20.05 -8.11
N ALA A 147 13.20 -20.78 -7.49
CA ALA A 147 13.86 -20.32 -6.25
C ALA A 147 15.07 -19.42 -6.50
N ASP A 148 15.69 -19.52 -7.68
CA ASP A 148 16.90 -18.76 -8.02
C ASP A 148 16.81 -18.23 -9.45
N GLU A 149 16.72 -16.91 -9.55
CA GLU A 149 16.70 -16.16 -10.82
C GLU A 149 17.96 -15.30 -10.97
N GLY A 150 18.92 -15.41 -10.03
CA GLY A 150 20.20 -14.72 -10.06
C GLY A 150 20.16 -13.22 -9.71
N TYR A 151 19.08 -12.71 -9.12
CA TYR A 151 19.02 -11.32 -8.66
C TYR A 151 19.65 -11.14 -7.27
N ASP A 152 20.16 -9.94 -7.00
CA ASP A 152 20.68 -9.55 -5.68
C ASP A 152 19.60 -9.71 -4.60
N ALA A 153 19.95 -10.32 -3.47
CA ALA A 153 18.99 -10.62 -2.42
C ALA A 153 18.38 -9.34 -1.82
N ILE A 154 17.05 -9.26 -1.81
CA ILE A 154 16.27 -8.25 -1.08
C ILE A 154 15.47 -8.99 -0.02
N GLU A 155 15.71 -8.67 1.26
CA GLU A 155 15.09 -9.40 2.39
C GLU A 155 15.28 -10.92 2.28
N GLY A 156 16.43 -11.36 1.75
CA GLY A 156 16.74 -12.77 1.52
C GLY A 156 16.14 -13.39 0.25
N ILE A 157 15.45 -12.62 -0.60
CA ILE A 157 14.81 -13.08 -1.83
C ILE A 157 15.65 -12.73 -3.06
N THR A 158 16.03 -13.77 -3.82
CA THR A 158 16.84 -13.68 -5.07
C THR A 158 16.01 -13.83 -6.35
N GLN A 159 14.68 -13.85 -6.23
CA GLN A 159 13.74 -13.76 -7.35
C GLN A 159 13.61 -12.31 -7.85
N GLU A 160 13.11 -12.17 -9.06
CA GLU A 160 12.69 -10.88 -9.63
C GLU A 160 11.56 -10.27 -8.80
N ASP A 161 10.50 -11.05 -8.55
CA ASP A 161 9.38 -10.67 -7.70
C ASP A 161 9.71 -10.93 -6.23
N VAL A 162 9.82 -9.87 -5.43
CA VAL A 162 10.11 -9.92 -3.98
C VAL A 162 8.86 -9.73 -3.12
N GLY A 163 7.68 -9.68 -3.75
CA GLY A 163 6.39 -9.57 -3.10
C GLY A 163 6.02 -8.18 -2.60
N TRP A 164 6.82 -7.18 -2.96
CA TRP A 164 6.53 -5.76 -2.74
C TRP A 164 7.15 -4.90 -3.84
N MET A 165 6.57 -3.73 -4.09
CA MET A 165 7.12 -2.74 -5.01
C MET A 165 6.92 -1.33 -4.48
N LYS A 166 7.73 -0.38 -4.94
CA LYS A 166 7.53 1.04 -4.62
C LYS A 166 6.34 1.58 -5.42
N GLN A 167 5.50 2.41 -4.80
CA GLN A 167 4.45 3.17 -5.48
C GLN A 167 4.51 4.65 -5.08
N PRO A 168 4.19 5.60 -5.98
CA PRO A 168 4.10 7.00 -5.63
C PRO A 168 3.09 7.22 -4.49
N TRP A 169 3.49 7.91 -3.43
CA TRP A 169 2.60 8.14 -2.29
C TRP A 169 1.38 8.99 -2.66
N SER A 170 1.53 9.87 -3.65
CA SER A 170 0.49 10.79 -4.09
C SER A 170 -0.73 10.10 -4.68
N ASP A 171 -0.53 8.91 -5.25
CA ASP A 171 -1.57 8.23 -6.04
C ASP A 171 -2.29 7.15 -5.22
N VAL A 172 -1.88 6.96 -3.95
CA VAL A 172 -2.18 5.79 -3.14
C VAL A 172 -3.68 5.50 -3.00
N HIS A 173 -4.51 6.47 -2.67
CA HIS A 173 -5.95 6.22 -2.46
C HIS A 173 -6.83 6.55 -3.67
N GLY A 174 -6.28 7.14 -4.72
CA GLY A 174 -7.00 7.41 -5.96
C GLY A 174 -6.71 6.36 -7.02
N ASN A 175 -5.79 6.71 -7.92
CA ASN A 175 -5.44 5.91 -9.08
C ASN A 175 -4.88 4.53 -8.71
N LEU A 176 -4.00 4.45 -7.69
CA LEU A 176 -3.41 3.18 -7.27
C LEU A 176 -4.49 2.20 -6.78
N TYR A 177 -5.37 2.63 -5.89
CA TYR A 177 -6.45 1.79 -5.37
C TYR A 177 -7.34 1.28 -6.50
N ALA A 178 -7.69 2.14 -7.47
CA ALA A 178 -8.48 1.74 -8.64
C ALA A 178 -7.74 0.71 -9.52
N ARG A 179 -6.44 0.88 -9.77
CA ARG A 179 -5.62 -0.07 -10.53
C ARG A 179 -5.52 -1.42 -9.84
N CYS A 180 -5.37 -1.44 -8.51
CA CYS A 180 -5.26 -2.68 -7.74
C CYS A 180 -6.49 -3.60 -7.81
N TYR A 181 -7.65 -3.12 -8.29
CA TYR A 181 -8.81 -3.98 -8.58
C TYR A 181 -8.56 -4.92 -9.77
N ASP A 182 -7.68 -4.56 -10.71
CA ASP A 182 -7.33 -5.43 -11.83
C ASP A 182 -6.45 -6.59 -11.33
N CYS A 183 -6.84 -7.82 -11.64
CA CYS A 183 -6.04 -9.00 -11.31
C CYS A 183 -4.66 -8.97 -12.00
N ASN A 184 -4.57 -8.31 -13.16
CA ASN A 184 -3.34 -8.14 -13.93
C ASN A 184 -2.49 -6.94 -13.48
N PHE A 185 -2.97 -6.14 -12.52
CA PHE A 185 -2.23 -4.97 -12.04
C PHE A 185 -0.78 -5.32 -11.65
N TRP A 186 -0.62 -6.34 -10.82
CA TRP A 186 0.68 -6.77 -10.33
C TRP A 186 1.62 -7.20 -11.46
N PRO A 187 1.31 -8.21 -12.30
CA PRO A 187 2.23 -8.63 -13.36
C PRO A 187 2.50 -7.55 -14.42
N ILE A 188 1.60 -6.59 -14.62
CA ILE A 188 1.80 -5.48 -15.57
C ILE A 188 2.64 -4.35 -14.97
N SER A 189 2.49 -4.09 -13.66
CA SER A 189 3.02 -2.88 -13.02
C SER A 189 4.21 -3.17 -12.12
N TYR A 190 4.54 -4.44 -11.87
CA TYR A 190 5.61 -4.83 -10.99
C TYR A 190 6.95 -4.28 -11.48
N VAL A 191 7.62 -3.53 -10.62
CA VAL A 191 8.99 -3.08 -10.81
C VAL A 191 9.77 -3.49 -9.59
N ARG A 192 10.82 -4.27 -9.83
CA ARG A 192 11.69 -4.79 -8.78
C ARG A 192 12.37 -3.64 -8.03
N PRO A 193 12.24 -3.55 -6.70
CA PRO A 193 12.99 -2.59 -5.91
C PRO A 193 14.51 -2.72 -6.12
N PRO A 194 15.29 -1.64 -5.98
CA PRO A 194 14.92 -0.31 -5.47
C PRO A 194 14.36 0.64 -6.54
N ALA A 195 14.13 0.17 -7.78
CA ALA A 195 13.61 0.99 -8.87
C ALA A 195 12.17 1.46 -8.60
N LEU A 196 11.81 2.59 -9.21
CA LEU A 196 10.45 3.15 -9.19
C LEU A 196 9.69 2.73 -10.45
N PRO A 197 8.37 2.52 -10.37
CA PRO A 197 7.54 2.32 -11.55
C PRO A 197 7.60 3.54 -12.48
N HIS A 198 7.57 3.28 -13.80
CA HIS A 198 7.54 4.29 -14.86
C HIS A 198 6.17 4.95 -15.03
#